data_AF-A0A2D2C293-F1
#
_entry.id   AF-A0A2D2C293-F1
#
_cell.length_a   1.000
_cell.length_b   1.000
_cell.length_c   1.000
_cell.angle_alpha   90.00
_cell.angle_beta   90.00
_cell.angle_gamma   90.00
#
_symmetry.space_group_name_H-M   'P 1'
#
loop_
_entity.id
_entity.type
_entity.pdbx_description
1 polymer ?
#
loop_
_entity_poly.entity_id
_entity_poly.type
_entity_poly.pdbx_seq_one_letter_code
_entity_poly.pdbx_strand_id
1 'polypeptide(L)'
;MIIPPTYPVLEALVGDHFNEGIYRLEKLCKAFVASNPGWDEILKTSDKRLFHYRVVALARWVSRAQNQSNRLIQLQNRACKWWIYKSGVECPSHSALDGIAVPSEHPFWLTHSPPNAWYCDCQVYGADTPAGIRRLGGTLDKELPATWSEIDPSTGHISYLEPGFARQGHPDFKTCLGALVRGVADQ
;
A
#
# COMPACT_ATOMS: atom_id res chain seq x y z
N MET A 1 15.64 17.97 4.23
CA MET A 1 15.78 17.71 2.79
C MET A 1 14.52 18.20 2.09
N ILE A 2 14.65 18.91 0.97
CA ILE A 2 13.53 19.44 0.19
C ILE A 2 13.30 18.50 -1.00
N ILE A 3 12.07 18.01 -1.18
CA ILE A 3 11.69 17.24 -2.37
C ILE A 3 11.57 18.21 -3.56
N PRO A 4 12.28 17.96 -4.68
CA PRO A 4 12.20 18.84 -5.86
C PRO A 4 10.76 19.00 -6.38
N PRO A 5 10.38 20.18 -6.88
CA PRO A 5 9.03 20.44 -7.39
C PRO A 5 8.67 19.60 -8.62
N THR A 6 9.66 19.00 -9.29
CA THR A 6 9.45 18.08 -10.42
C THR A 6 9.05 16.67 -9.98
N TYR A 7 8.73 16.42 -8.70
CA TYR A 7 8.29 15.10 -8.22
C TYR A 7 7.08 14.50 -8.95
N PRO A 8 6.09 15.28 -9.44
CA PRO A 8 4.97 14.69 -10.18
C PRO A 8 5.43 14.01 -11.47
N VAL A 9 6.55 14.45 -12.06
CA VAL A 9 7.13 13.81 -13.25
C VAL A 9 7.74 12.45 -12.91
N LEU A 10 8.41 12.34 -11.75
CA LEU A 10 8.92 11.05 -11.28
C LEU A 10 7.77 10.11 -10.88
N GLU A 11 6.72 10.65 -10.24
CA GLU A 11 5.52 9.90 -9.89
C GLU A 11 4.87 9.26 -11.12
N ALA A 12 4.65 10.05 -12.18
CA ALA A 12 4.13 9.56 -13.45
C ALA A 12 5.07 8.51 -14.07
N LEU A 13 6.37 8.78 -14.14
CA LEU A 13 7.36 7.84 -14.68
C LEU A 13 7.35 6.50 -13.95
N VAL A 14 7.30 6.50 -12.62
CA VAL A 14 7.24 5.26 -11.84
C VAL A 14 5.88 4.58 -12.05
N GLY A 15 4.78 5.34 -12.04
CA GLY A 15 3.43 4.81 -12.23
C GLY A 15 3.15 4.21 -13.60
N ASP A 16 3.78 4.73 -14.65
CA ASP A 16 3.60 4.22 -16.01
C ASP A 16 4.47 3.00 -16.29
N HIS A 17 5.57 2.82 -15.56
CA HIS A 17 6.61 1.84 -15.90
C HIS A 17 6.95 0.83 -14.79
N PHE A 18 6.29 0.84 -13.63
CA PHE A 18 6.60 -0.10 -12.53
C PHE A 18 6.40 -1.57 -12.92
N ASN A 19 5.56 -1.86 -13.91
CA ASN A 19 5.25 -3.21 -14.40
C ASN A 19 6.08 -3.62 -15.64
N GLU A 20 6.96 -2.76 -16.16
CA GLU A 20 7.80 -3.03 -17.34
C GLU A 20 9.15 -3.67 -16.99
N GLY A 21 9.37 -4.01 -15.72
CA GLY A 21 10.57 -4.64 -15.20
C GLY A 21 11.55 -3.65 -14.55
N ILE A 22 12.14 -4.06 -13.42
CA ILE A 22 12.91 -3.16 -12.55
C ILE A 22 14.13 -2.54 -13.24
N TYR A 23 14.83 -3.29 -14.09
CA TYR A 23 16.01 -2.79 -14.82
C TYR A 23 15.63 -1.67 -15.80
N ARG A 24 14.47 -1.77 -16.44
CA ARG A 24 13.97 -0.73 -17.34
C ARG A 24 13.59 0.52 -16.56
N LEU A 25 12.89 0.36 -15.45
CA LEU A 25 12.56 1.47 -14.56
C LEU A 25 13.82 2.17 -14.02
N GLU A 26 14.84 1.42 -13.60
CA GLU A 26 16.12 1.98 -13.18
C GLU A 26 16.79 2.82 -14.28
N LYS A 27 16.76 2.35 -15.54
CA LYS A 27 17.30 3.12 -16.68
C LYS A 27 16.55 4.43 -16.87
N LEU A 28 15.22 4.41 -16.77
CA LEU A 28 14.38 5.60 -16.88
C LEU A 28 14.63 6.58 -15.71
N CYS A 29 14.72 6.08 -14.48
CA CYS A 29 15.06 6.88 -13.31
C CYS A 29 16.45 7.53 -13.43
N LYS A 30 17.45 6.82 -13.97
CA LYS A 30 18.78 7.42 -14.24
C LYS A 30 18.72 8.54 -15.26
N ALA A 31 17.99 8.35 -16.36
CA ALA A 31 17.80 9.39 -17.36
C ALA A 31 17.06 10.60 -16.77
N PHE A 32 16.04 10.36 -15.95
CA PHE A 32 15.32 11.39 -15.22
C PHE A 32 16.25 12.19 -14.29
N VAL A 33 17.07 11.53 -13.48
CA VAL A 33 18.03 12.20 -12.58
C VAL A 33 19.03 13.05 -13.37
N ALA A 34 19.54 12.55 -14.50
CA ALA A 34 20.47 13.30 -15.36
C ALA A 34 19.85 14.59 -15.93
N SER A 35 18.53 14.60 -16.18
CA SER A 35 17.80 15.75 -16.70
C SER A 35 17.19 16.65 -15.63
N ASN A 36 17.20 16.26 -14.35
CA ASN A 36 16.55 16.99 -13.27
C ASN A 36 17.50 17.20 -12.08
N PRO A 37 18.13 18.38 -11.94
CA PRO A 37 19.01 18.69 -10.81
C PRO A 37 18.35 18.48 -9.44
N GLY A 38 19.14 18.03 -8.46
CA GLY A 38 18.70 17.80 -7.08
C GLY A 38 18.12 16.40 -6.81
N TRP A 39 17.83 15.60 -7.84
CA TRP A 39 17.30 14.25 -7.64
C TRP A 39 18.33 13.21 -7.22
N ASP A 40 19.61 13.45 -7.46
CA ASP A 40 20.65 12.52 -7.01
C ASP A 40 20.74 12.43 -5.47
N GLU A 41 20.35 13.49 -4.75
CA GLU A 41 20.23 13.43 -3.28
C GLU A 41 19.14 12.45 -2.81
N ILE A 42 18.11 12.25 -3.64
CA ILE A 42 16.96 11.40 -3.34
C ILE A 42 17.12 10.01 -3.93
N LEU A 43 17.65 9.82 -5.14
CA LEU A 43 17.79 8.50 -5.73
C LEU A 43 19.20 7.90 -5.57
N LYS A 44 20.22 8.73 -5.31
CA LYS A 44 21.61 8.31 -5.06
C LYS A 44 22.15 7.40 -6.16
N THR A 45 22.11 7.87 -7.40
CA THR A 45 22.48 7.08 -8.59
C THR A 45 23.93 6.59 -8.59
N SER A 46 24.82 7.25 -7.84
CA SER A 46 26.21 6.84 -7.62
C SER A 46 26.34 5.61 -6.71
N ASP A 47 25.39 5.38 -5.79
CA ASP A 47 25.35 4.18 -4.96
C ASP A 47 24.39 3.16 -5.59
N LYS A 48 24.96 2.17 -6.28
CA LYS A 48 24.18 1.16 -7.00
C LYS A 48 23.17 0.43 -6.10
N ARG A 49 23.54 0.11 -4.86
CA ARG A 49 22.69 -0.67 -3.95
C ARG A 49 21.54 0.19 -3.44
N LEU A 50 21.86 1.41 -2.99
CA LEU A 50 20.85 2.35 -2.49
C LEU A 50 19.91 2.79 -3.61
N PHE A 51 20.43 3.07 -4.80
CA PHE A 51 19.63 3.40 -5.97
C PHE A 51 18.65 2.29 -6.32
N HIS A 52 19.13 1.04 -6.44
CA HIS A 52 18.27 -0.12 -6.71
C HIS A 52 17.16 -0.23 -5.67
N TYR A 53 17.54 -0.20 -4.39
CA TYR A 53 16.59 -0.25 -3.29
C TYR A 53 15.51 0.83 -3.40
N ARG A 54 15.91 2.08 -3.63
CA ARG A 54 15.00 3.22 -3.72
C ARG A 54 14.03 3.11 -4.90
N VAL A 55 14.52 2.67 -6.05
CA VAL A 55 13.66 2.43 -7.23
C VAL A 55 12.68 1.29 -6.97
N VAL A 56 13.13 0.19 -6.34
CA VAL A 56 12.26 -0.92 -5.95
C VAL A 56 11.19 -0.48 -4.95
N ALA A 57 11.56 0.31 -3.94
CA ALA A 57 10.62 0.83 -2.94
C ALA A 57 9.54 1.69 -3.58
N LEU A 58 9.91 2.62 -4.47
CA LEU A 58 8.95 3.46 -5.21
C LEU A 58 8.05 2.63 -6.13
N ALA A 59 8.62 1.68 -6.86
CA ALA A 59 7.85 0.80 -7.74
C ALA A 59 6.85 -0.04 -6.96
N ARG A 60 7.27 -0.62 -5.83
CA ARG A 60 6.39 -1.39 -4.94
C ARG A 60 5.28 -0.50 -4.39
N TRP A 61 5.62 0.70 -3.89
CA TRP A 61 4.65 1.66 -3.38
C TRP A 61 3.54 1.94 -4.40
N VAL A 62 3.92 2.41 -5.59
CA VAL A 62 2.97 2.80 -6.63
C VAL A 62 2.16 1.60 -7.09
N SER A 63 2.80 0.43 -7.27
CA SER A 63 2.11 -0.81 -7.58
C SER A 63 1.04 -1.16 -6.55
N ARG A 64 1.35 -1.11 -5.25
CA ARG A 64 0.38 -1.43 -4.19
C ARG A 64 -0.74 -0.40 -4.15
N ALA A 65 -0.42 0.89 -4.10
CA ALA A 65 -1.41 1.97 -4.09
C ALA A 65 -2.41 1.86 -5.26
N GLN A 66 -1.90 1.67 -6.49
CA GLN A 66 -2.74 1.54 -7.68
C GLN A 66 -3.55 0.24 -7.67
N ASN A 67 -2.93 -0.91 -7.35
CA ASN A 67 -3.62 -2.20 -7.35
C ASN A 67 -4.76 -2.23 -6.35
N GLN A 68 -4.57 -1.68 -5.15
CA GLN A 68 -5.61 -1.64 -4.13
C GLN A 68 -6.73 -0.66 -4.46
N SER A 69 -6.40 0.52 -4.99
CA SER A 69 -7.40 1.47 -5.47
C SER A 69 -8.29 0.84 -6.56
N ASN A 70 -7.66 0.18 -7.54
CA ASN A 70 -8.37 -0.54 -8.60
C ASN A 70 -9.20 -1.70 -8.03
N ARG A 71 -8.68 -2.40 -7.03
CA ARG A 71 -9.39 -3.51 -6.39
C ARG A 71 -10.64 -3.03 -5.65
N LEU A 72 -10.54 -1.93 -4.92
CA LEU A 72 -11.68 -1.33 -4.23
C LEU A 72 -12.79 -0.96 -5.22
N ILE A 73 -12.43 -0.32 -6.35
CA ILE A 73 -13.37 0.00 -7.43
C ILE A 73 -14.03 -1.27 -7.99
N GLN A 74 -13.27 -2.35 -8.22
CA GLN A 74 -13.83 -3.63 -8.68
C GLN A 74 -14.84 -4.22 -7.68
N LEU A 75 -14.55 -4.15 -6.38
CA LEU A 75 -15.43 -4.67 -5.33
C LEU A 75 -16.72 -3.87 -5.21
N GLN A 76 -16.62 -2.54 -5.28
CA GLN A 76 -17.76 -1.62 -5.29
C GLN A 76 -18.65 -1.87 -6.52
N ASN A 77 -18.05 -1.98 -7.72
CA ASN A 77 -18.77 -2.25 -8.95
C ASN A 77 -19.47 -3.62 -8.96
N ARG A 78 -18.87 -4.62 -8.30
CA ARG A 78 -19.45 -5.96 -8.20
C ARG A 78 -20.61 -6.03 -7.18
N ALA A 79 -20.68 -5.09 -6.24
CA ALA A 79 -21.72 -5.00 -5.21
C ALA A 79 -21.93 -6.33 -4.43
N CYS A 80 -20.84 -7.06 -4.16
CA CYS A 80 -20.92 -8.29 -3.35
C CYS A 80 -21.34 -8.00 -1.92
N LYS A 81 -22.19 -8.85 -1.34
CA LYS A 81 -22.73 -8.67 0.02
C LYS A 81 -21.65 -8.71 1.11
N TRP A 82 -20.64 -9.55 0.94
CA TRP A 82 -19.57 -9.77 1.92
C TRP A 82 -18.23 -9.49 1.30
N TRP A 83 -17.38 -8.80 2.04
CA TRP A 83 -15.97 -8.67 1.71
C TRP A 83 -15.13 -9.50 2.69
N ILE A 84 -14.04 -10.07 2.19
CA ILE A 84 -13.14 -10.95 2.91
C ILE A 84 -11.75 -10.35 2.91
N TYR A 85 -11.19 -10.12 4.09
CA TYR A 85 -9.81 -9.66 4.26
C TYR A 85 -8.87 -10.87 4.18
N LYS A 86 -7.83 -10.78 3.36
CA LYS A 86 -6.76 -11.77 3.31
C LYS A 86 -5.44 -11.11 3.61
N SER A 87 -4.81 -11.51 4.73
CA SER A 87 -3.50 -10.99 5.08
C SER A 87 -2.45 -11.56 4.13
N GLY A 88 -1.53 -10.72 3.68
CA GLY A 88 -0.35 -11.18 2.98
C GLY A 88 0.79 -11.52 3.96
N VAL A 89 1.95 -11.88 3.40
CA VAL A 89 3.09 -12.40 4.17
C VAL A 89 4.03 -11.29 4.64
N GLU A 90 4.03 -10.14 3.95
CA GLU A 90 4.94 -9.02 4.20
C GLU A 90 4.45 -8.13 5.36
N CYS A 91 3.25 -8.36 5.91
CA CYS A 91 2.72 -7.62 7.07
C CYS A 91 2.19 -8.58 8.15
N PRO A 92 3.06 -9.19 8.96
CA PRO A 92 2.65 -10.15 10.00
C PRO A 92 1.66 -9.56 11.02
N SER A 93 1.74 -8.26 11.29
CA SER A 93 0.80 -7.53 12.16
C SER A 93 -0.66 -7.65 11.68
N HIS A 94 -0.90 -7.81 10.38
CA HIS A 94 -2.25 -7.94 9.81
C HIS A 94 -2.79 -9.37 9.84
N SER A 95 -2.02 -10.36 10.30
CA SER A 95 -2.47 -11.77 10.37
C SER A 95 -3.71 -11.95 11.26
N ALA A 96 -3.87 -11.12 12.28
CA ALA A 96 -5.08 -11.09 13.11
C ALA A 96 -6.35 -10.81 12.27
N LEU A 97 -6.20 -10.05 11.18
CA LEU A 97 -7.29 -9.68 10.28
C LEU A 97 -7.61 -10.76 9.24
N ASP A 98 -6.77 -11.79 9.10
CA ASP A 98 -6.92 -12.78 8.03
C ASP A 98 -8.24 -13.54 8.10
N GLY A 99 -8.94 -13.65 6.99
CA GLY A 99 -10.20 -14.38 6.90
C GLY A 99 -11.39 -13.68 7.57
N ILE A 100 -11.24 -12.45 8.08
CA ILE A 100 -12.39 -11.62 8.48
C ILE A 100 -13.32 -11.50 7.27
N ALA A 101 -14.58 -11.89 7.46
CA ALA A 101 -15.62 -11.76 6.47
C ALA A 101 -16.80 -10.98 7.07
N VAL A 102 -16.97 -9.72 6.68
CA VAL A 102 -18.03 -8.84 7.18
C VAL A 102 -18.77 -8.21 6.00
N PRO A 103 -20.00 -7.69 6.19
CA PRO A 103 -20.75 -7.05 5.11
C PRO A 103 -19.93 -5.94 4.45
N SER A 104 -20.13 -5.71 3.15
CA SER A 104 -19.40 -4.67 2.39
C SER A 104 -19.55 -3.26 2.99
N GLU A 105 -20.69 -2.98 3.61
CA GLU A 105 -21.01 -1.70 4.27
C GLU A 105 -20.50 -1.60 5.72
N HIS A 106 -19.82 -2.64 6.23
CA HIS A 106 -19.37 -2.65 7.61
C HIS A 106 -18.30 -1.55 7.86
N PRO A 107 -18.35 -0.79 8.98
CA PRO A 107 -17.40 0.29 9.27
C PRO A 107 -15.91 -0.11 9.27
N PHE A 108 -15.62 -1.40 9.46
CA PHE A 108 -14.29 -1.98 9.29
C PHE A 108 -13.63 -1.58 7.97
N TRP A 109 -14.37 -1.61 6.86
CA TRP A 109 -13.85 -1.29 5.53
C TRP A 109 -13.59 0.19 5.29
N LEU A 110 -14.14 1.06 6.15
CA LEU A 110 -13.78 2.47 6.11
C LEU A 110 -12.31 2.62 6.47
N THR A 111 -11.83 1.96 7.52
CA THR A 111 -10.47 2.15 8.02
C THR A 111 -9.47 1.10 7.54
N HIS A 112 -9.84 -0.18 7.45
CA HIS A 112 -8.90 -1.30 7.28
C HIS A 112 -8.86 -1.86 5.85
N SER A 113 -9.41 -1.15 4.87
CA SER A 113 -9.25 -1.52 3.46
C SER A 113 -7.78 -1.30 3.06
N PRO A 114 -7.04 -2.33 2.60
CA PRO A 114 -5.65 -2.20 2.18
C PRO A 114 -5.43 -1.09 1.14
N PRO A 115 -4.23 -0.48 1.09
CA PRO A 115 -3.06 -0.81 1.89
C PRO A 115 -3.15 -0.25 3.32
N ASN A 116 -2.62 -1.01 4.29
CA ASN A 116 -2.61 -0.64 5.71
C ASN A 116 -1.19 -0.30 6.24
N ALA A 117 -0.16 -0.45 5.39
CA ALA A 117 1.26 -0.28 5.70
C ALA A 117 2.08 -0.06 4.41
N TRP A 118 3.31 0.44 4.52
CA TRP A 118 4.21 0.72 3.39
C TRP A 118 4.44 -0.47 2.46
N TYR A 119 4.46 -1.68 3.02
CA TYR A 119 4.63 -2.93 2.28
C TYR A 119 3.44 -3.87 2.33
N CYS A 120 2.24 -3.31 2.60
CA CYS A 120 1.02 -4.09 2.67
C CYS A 120 0.71 -4.81 1.34
N ASP A 121 0.76 -6.13 1.39
CA ASP A 121 0.42 -7.06 0.32
C ASP A 121 -0.92 -7.77 0.54
N CYS A 122 -1.68 -7.35 1.57
CA CYS A 122 -2.99 -7.89 1.91
C CYS A 122 -4.00 -7.67 0.76
N GLN A 123 -5.05 -8.48 0.68
CA GLN A 123 -6.02 -8.46 -0.40
C GLN A 123 -7.44 -8.47 0.14
N VAL A 124 -8.39 -8.00 -0.68
CA VAL A 124 -9.83 -8.07 -0.37
C VAL A 124 -10.57 -8.81 -1.47
N TYR A 125 -11.47 -9.70 -1.08
CA TYR A 125 -12.31 -10.47 -2.00
C TYR A 125 -13.80 -10.25 -1.73
N GLY A 126 -14.62 -10.32 -2.77
CA GLY A 126 -16.08 -10.21 -2.66
C GLY A 126 -16.78 -11.56 -2.83
N ALA A 127 -17.77 -11.85 -1.99
CA ALA A 127 -18.62 -13.02 -2.06
C ALA A 127 -20.09 -12.73 -1.69
N ASP A 128 -20.98 -13.57 -2.18
CA ASP A 128 -22.43 -13.44 -1.94
C ASP A 128 -23.03 -14.63 -1.17
N THR A 129 -22.26 -15.70 -0.98
CA THR A 129 -22.71 -16.94 -0.34
C THR A 129 -21.72 -17.44 0.72
N PRO A 130 -22.20 -18.16 1.76
CA PRO A 130 -21.34 -18.82 2.73
C PRO A 130 -20.26 -19.73 2.12
N ALA A 131 -20.61 -20.48 1.07
CA ALA A 131 -19.67 -21.33 0.36
C ALA A 131 -18.60 -20.49 -0.37
N GLY A 132 -18.98 -19.35 -0.96
CA GLY A 132 -18.05 -18.41 -1.58
C GLY A 132 -17.06 -17.81 -0.58
N ILE A 133 -17.55 -17.40 0.61
CA ILE A 133 -16.71 -16.88 1.69
C ILE A 133 -15.66 -17.92 2.10
N ARG A 134 -16.08 -19.17 2.38
CA ARG A 134 -15.15 -20.25 2.75
C ARG A 134 -14.13 -20.55 1.65
N ARG A 135 -14.55 -20.59 0.39
CA ARG A 135 -13.66 -20.83 -0.76
C ARG A 135 -12.57 -19.77 -0.89
N LEU A 136 -12.88 -18.54 -0.51
CA LEU A 136 -11.95 -17.40 -0.54
C LEU A 136 -11.13 -17.28 0.75
N GLY A 137 -11.24 -18.25 1.67
CA GLY A 137 -10.49 -18.28 2.92
C GLY A 137 -11.05 -17.36 4.00
N GLY A 138 -12.33 -17.00 3.91
CA GLY A 138 -13.05 -16.26 4.94
C GLY A 138 -13.81 -17.16 5.91
N THR A 139 -14.07 -16.63 7.10
CA THR A 139 -14.82 -17.29 8.17
C THR A 139 -15.99 -16.39 8.58
N LEU A 140 -17.22 -16.87 8.35
CA LEU A 140 -18.46 -16.10 8.58
C LEU A 140 -18.62 -15.61 10.02
N ASP A 141 -18.24 -16.46 10.99
CA ASP A 141 -18.42 -16.19 12.41
C ASP A 141 -17.12 -15.74 13.08
N LYS A 142 -16.10 -15.36 12.30
CA LYS A 142 -14.87 -14.82 12.87
C LYS A 142 -15.16 -13.41 13.37
N GLU A 143 -15.07 -13.23 14.68
CA GLU A 143 -15.16 -11.93 15.30
C GLU A 143 -13.99 -11.04 14.90
N LEU A 144 -14.25 -9.74 14.76
CA LEU A 144 -13.20 -8.75 14.62
C LEU A 144 -12.37 -8.74 15.92
N PRO A 145 -11.03 -8.60 15.86
CA PRO A 145 -10.22 -8.43 17.05
C PRO A 145 -10.74 -7.26 17.88
N ALA A 146 -10.96 -7.40 19.18
CA ALA A 146 -11.60 -6.36 20.01
C ALA A 146 -10.99 -4.96 19.84
N THR A 147 -9.68 -4.90 19.59
CA THR A 147 -8.90 -3.68 19.43
C THR A 147 -8.94 -3.08 18.02
N TRP A 148 -9.67 -3.66 17.06
CA TRP A 148 -9.63 -3.25 15.65
C TRP A 148 -9.98 -1.78 15.44
N SER A 149 -10.89 -1.23 16.24
CA SER A 149 -11.30 0.18 16.16
C SER A 149 -10.65 1.04 17.24
N GLU A 150 -9.76 0.49 18.06
CA GLU A 150 -9.04 1.25 19.09
C GLU A 150 -8.07 2.22 18.44
N ILE A 151 -8.06 3.44 18.99
CA ILE A 151 -7.10 4.49 18.66
C ILE A 151 -6.13 4.55 19.83
N ASP A 152 -4.85 4.31 19.56
CA ASP A 152 -3.78 4.53 20.53
C ASP A 152 -3.78 6.03 20.92
N PRO A 153 -4.03 6.37 22.20
CA PRO A 153 -4.14 7.76 22.63
C PRO A 153 -2.81 8.52 22.57
N SER A 154 -1.67 7.82 22.58
CA SER A 154 -0.33 8.41 22.55
C SER A 154 0.13 8.74 21.12
N THR A 155 -0.29 7.93 20.15
CA THR A 155 0.13 8.08 18.75
C THR A 155 -0.97 8.56 17.81
N GLY A 156 -2.24 8.42 18.22
CA GLY A 156 -3.41 8.67 17.38
C GLY A 156 -3.62 7.59 16.30
N HIS A 157 -2.89 6.48 16.35
CA HIS A 157 -2.96 5.42 15.34
C HIS A 157 -4.07 4.42 15.64
N ILE A 158 -4.69 3.89 14.60
CA ILE A 158 -5.65 2.79 14.70
C ILE A 158 -4.88 1.47 14.72
N SER A 159 -5.29 0.52 15.57
CA SER A 159 -4.69 -0.82 15.59
C SER A 159 -4.57 -1.42 14.19
N TYR A 160 -3.48 -2.16 13.94
CA TYR A 160 -3.21 -2.83 12.66
C TYR A 160 -2.97 -1.91 11.46
N LEU A 161 -2.83 -0.60 11.65
CA LEU A 161 -2.53 0.36 10.59
C LEU A 161 -1.25 1.13 10.92
N GLU A 162 -0.41 1.34 9.90
CA GLU A 162 0.69 2.29 9.99
C GLU A 162 0.22 3.74 9.85
N PRO A 163 1.03 4.71 10.31
CA PRO A 163 0.67 6.12 10.25
C PRO A 163 0.39 6.57 8.81
N GLY A 164 -0.81 7.13 8.57
CA GLY A 164 -1.22 7.66 7.26
C GLY A 164 -1.96 6.68 6.35
N PHE A 165 -2.21 5.43 6.79
CA PHE A 165 -2.88 4.40 5.99
C PHE A 165 -4.37 4.19 6.31
N ALA A 166 -4.97 5.05 7.14
CA ALA A 166 -6.35 4.93 7.54
C ALA A 166 -7.33 5.56 6.53
N ARG A 167 -8.59 5.12 6.58
CA ARG A 167 -9.72 5.74 5.86
C ARG A 167 -9.63 5.65 4.34
N GLN A 168 -9.06 4.55 3.82
CA GLN A 168 -8.71 4.39 2.40
C GLN A 168 -7.70 5.44 1.89
N GLY A 169 -7.14 6.24 2.80
CA GLY A 169 -6.02 7.12 2.53
C GLY A 169 -4.73 6.33 2.65
N HIS A 170 -3.84 6.52 1.69
CA HIS A 170 -2.45 6.11 1.80
C HIS A 170 -1.59 7.35 1.56
N PRO A 171 -0.36 7.41 2.09
CA PRO A 171 0.56 8.52 1.82
C PRO A 171 0.64 8.88 0.33
N ASP A 172 0.66 10.16 -0.01
CA ASP A 172 0.90 10.56 -1.40
C ASP A 172 2.36 10.25 -1.81
N PHE A 173 2.66 10.29 -3.10
CA PHE A 173 4.00 9.97 -3.61
C PHE A 173 5.08 10.86 -2.99
N LYS A 174 4.76 12.14 -2.72
CA LYS A 174 5.66 13.07 -2.05
C LYS A 174 5.97 12.62 -0.62
N THR A 175 4.98 12.18 0.14
CA THR A 175 5.15 11.64 1.49
C THR A 175 5.96 10.35 1.45
N CYS A 176 5.74 9.49 0.45
CA CYS A 176 6.55 8.30 0.19
C CYS A 176 8.03 8.64 -0.03
N LEU A 177 8.34 9.63 -0.89
CA LEU A 177 9.72 10.11 -1.09
C LEU A 177 10.36 10.59 0.22
N GLY A 178 9.58 11.28 1.06
CA GLY A 178 10.03 11.71 2.38
C GLY A 178 10.34 10.52 3.31
N ALA A 179 9.47 9.51 3.34
CA ALA A 179 9.64 8.30 4.15
C ALA A 179 10.85 7.48 3.69
N LEU A 180 11.02 7.35 2.37
CA LEU A 180 12.13 6.63 1.73
C LEU A 180 13.49 7.23 2.11
N VAL A 181 13.60 8.56 2.16
CA VAL A 181 14.87 9.19 2.57
C VAL A 181 15.12 9.07 4.08
N ARG A 182 14.07 9.03 4.89
CA ARG A 182 14.20 8.83 6.34
C ARG A 182 14.45 7.36 6.73
N GLY A 183 14.41 6.43 5.78
CA GLY A 183 14.47 5.00 6.05
C GLY A 183 13.25 4.47 6.81
N VAL A 184 12.13 5.21 6.80
CA VAL A 184 10.87 4.79 7.46
C VAL A 184 10.18 3.72 6.64
N ALA A 185 10.38 3.76 5.32
CA ALA A 185 9.97 2.69 4.44
C ALA A 185 10.95 1.49 4.50
N ASP A 186 11.92 1.41 5.42
CA ASP A 186 12.89 0.30 5.45
C ASP A 186 12.50 -0.83 6.43
N GLN A 187 11.31 -0.73 7.05
CA GLN A 187 10.81 -1.64 8.09
C GLN A 187 9.78 -2.63 7.58
#